data_AF-A0A8C5M697-F1
#
_entry.id   AF-A0A8C5M697-F1
#
_cell.length_a   1.000
_cell.length_b   1.000
_cell.length_c   1.000
_cell.angle_alpha   90.00
_cell.angle_beta   90.00
_cell.angle_gamma   90.00
#
_symmetry.space_group_name_H-M   'P 1'
#
loop_
_entity.id
_entity.type
_entity.pdbx_description
1 polymer ?
#
loop_
_entity_poly.entity_id
_entity_poly.type
_entity_poly.pdbx_seq_one_letter_code
_entity_poly.pdbx_strand_id
1 'polypeptide(L)'
;PRGHNNAQSAKTVEITPKLDCFCLTGGKVKALLTSNSPALIGSNITFAVTLQFQRCWKENEDGGIVYDTKCINDSSVYPDQYRYNWTNCIDHCDKGNCSFSNEFPHDRPFHHHDWRRRNFIFPTLGQYYNPTGRSSAVLSLNTTNITVGSQIMEVSVYRRGRRHPYPVAKGIVLYDVTDRIPFYVNISQKNNRNSSDDIFIKDSPIQFDVQLHDPSNYLSRATLSFHWTFGDGSGLFVSNNLVSSHIYTLLGNFTLNLTVKAAFPAPCQPTTPTPTTQYPTMTPVTSNTTGK
;
A
#
# COMPACT_ATOMS: atom_id res chain seq x y z
N PRO A 1 18.35 7.43 -21.59
CA PRO A 1 18.30 7.36 -20.11
C PRO A 1 17.39 6.22 -19.65
N ARG A 2 17.95 5.08 -19.22
CA ARG A 2 17.14 4.01 -18.62
C ARG A 2 16.59 4.49 -17.29
N GLY A 3 15.34 4.92 -17.30
CA GLY A 3 14.53 4.97 -16.09
C GLY A 3 14.39 3.53 -15.60
N HIS A 4 15.14 3.16 -14.57
CA HIS A 4 14.88 1.90 -13.89
C HIS A 4 13.47 1.98 -13.30
N ASN A 5 12.54 1.30 -13.98
CA ASN A 5 11.19 1.06 -13.52
C ASN A 5 11.24 0.22 -12.24
N ASN A 6 11.47 0.87 -11.10
CA ASN A 6 11.11 0.29 -9.81
C ASN A 6 9.64 0.64 -9.52
N ALA A 7 8.75 0.25 -10.44
CA ALA A 7 7.44 -0.18 -10.02
C ALA A 7 7.68 -1.49 -9.27
N GLN A 8 7.93 -1.41 -7.96
CA GLN A 8 7.85 -2.58 -7.09
C GLN A 8 6.40 -3.06 -7.15
N SER A 9 6.12 -3.90 -8.15
CA SER A 9 4.90 -4.69 -8.20
C SER A 9 4.86 -5.51 -6.92
N ALA A 10 3.81 -5.31 -6.13
CA ALA A 10 3.57 -6.06 -4.91
C ALA A 10 3.64 -7.55 -5.25
N LYS A 11 4.74 -8.22 -4.85
CA LYS A 11 4.92 -9.65 -5.07
C LYS A 11 3.93 -10.37 -4.17
N THR A 12 2.85 -10.85 -4.75
CA THR A 12 1.87 -11.70 -4.09
C THR A 12 2.46 -13.09 -3.97
N VAL A 13 2.57 -13.61 -2.75
CA VAL A 13 3.02 -14.99 -2.51
C VAL A 13 1.78 -15.81 -2.18
N GLU A 14 1.38 -16.66 -3.12
CA GLU A 14 0.23 -17.54 -2.98
C GLU A 14 0.58 -18.73 -2.08
N ILE A 15 0.16 -18.72 -0.82
CA ILE A 15 0.23 -19.90 0.04
C ILE A 15 -1.18 -20.46 0.20
N THR A 16 -1.44 -21.58 -0.48
CA THR A 16 -2.65 -22.37 -0.21
C THR A 16 -2.34 -23.29 0.98
N PRO A 17 -2.94 -23.10 2.17
CA PRO A 17 -2.73 -24.03 3.27
C PRO A 17 -3.27 -25.41 2.87
N LYS A 18 -2.46 -26.44 3.09
CA LYS A 18 -2.87 -27.84 2.91
C LYS A 18 -3.74 -28.22 4.12
N LEU A 19 -5.05 -28.02 4.01
CA LEU A 19 -6.01 -28.59 4.95
C LEU A 19 -6.42 -29.97 4.44
N ASP A 20 -5.90 -31.03 5.05
CA ASP A 20 -6.36 -32.39 4.81
C ASP A 20 -7.70 -32.60 5.53
N CYS A 21 -8.80 -32.24 4.87
CA CYS A 21 -10.15 -32.66 5.24
C CYS A 21 -10.98 -32.92 3.97
N PHE A 22 -11.77 -33.99 4.00
CA PHE A 22 -12.59 -34.57 2.92
C PHE A 22 -13.65 -33.63 2.28
N CYS A 23 -13.70 -32.36 2.65
CA CYS A 23 -14.57 -31.35 2.07
C CYS A 23 -14.03 -30.67 0.80
N LEU A 24 -12.75 -30.86 0.46
CA LEU A 24 -12.09 -30.19 -0.67
C LEU A 24 -12.33 -30.86 -2.04
N THR A 25 -13.23 -31.85 -2.14
CA THR A 25 -13.70 -32.30 -3.46
C THR A 25 -14.54 -31.21 -4.16
N GLY A 26 -14.96 -30.16 -3.44
CA GLY A 26 -15.75 -29.03 -3.94
C GLY A 26 -14.96 -27.77 -4.36
N GLY A 27 -13.65 -27.83 -4.57
CA GLY A 27 -12.89 -26.71 -5.17
C GLY A 27 -12.14 -25.80 -4.17
N LYS A 28 -11.04 -25.21 -4.64
CA LYS A 28 -10.11 -24.37 -3.83
C LYS A 28 -10.49 -22.89 -3.96
N VAL A 29 -10.91 -22.25 -2.87
CA VAL A 29 -11.07 -20.78 -2.80
C VAL A 29 -9.70 -20.15 -2.52
N LYS A 30 -9.32 -19.15 -3.31
CA LYS A 30 -8.06 -18.41 -3.12
C LYS A 30 -8.34 -17.00 -2.58
N ALA A 31 -7.52 -16.52 -1.66
CA ALA A 31 -7.56 -15.12 -1.24
C ALA A 31 -6.44 -14.35 -1.93
N LEU A 32 -6.81 -13.46 -2.85
CA LEU A 32 -5.89 -12.52 -3.48
C LEU A 32 -5.80 -11.28 -2.58
N LEU A 33 -4.65 -11.12 -1.93
CA LEU A 33 -4.33 -9.96 -1.10
C LEU A 33 -3.40 -9.03 -1.86
N THR A 34 -3.80 -7.77 -2.04
CA THR A 34 -3.03 -6.72 -2.70
C THR A 34 -2.80 -5.54 -1.77
N SER A 35 -1.81 -4.70 -2.11
CA SER A 35 -1.44 -3.50 -1.37
C SER A 35 -1.16 -2.35 -2.34
N ASN A 36 -1.39 -1.12 -1.89
CA ASN A 36 -1.00 0.11 -2.60
C ASN A 36 0.43 0.58 -2.27
N SER A 37 1.27 -0.28 -1.68
CA SER A 37 2.68 0.00 -1.41
C SER A 37 3.46 0.45 -2.65
N PRO A 38 4.57 1.20 -2.49
CA PRO A 38 5.13 1.70 -1.22
C PRO A 38 4.32 2.84 -0.60
N ALA A 39 4.30 2.94 0.74
CA ALA A 39 3.63 4.00 1.47
C ALA A 39 4.63 4.85 2.29
N LEU A 40 4.40 6.16 2.35
CA LEU A 40 5.24 7.07 3.13
C LEU A 40 5.05 6.85 4.63
N ILE A 41 6.08 7.06 5.45
CA ILE A 41 5.92 7.10 6.91
C ILE A 41 5.02 8.27 7.33
N GLY A 42 4.05 7.99 8.21
CA GLY A 42 3.03 8.98 8.63
C GLY A 42 1.81 9.10 7.70
N SER A 43 1.81 8.34 6.59
CA SER A 43 0.67 8.25 5.65
C SER A 43 -0.22 7.04 5.97
N ASN A 44 -1.04 6.62 5.00
CA ASN A 44 -1.84 5.41 5.12
C ASN A 44 -1.47 4.40 4.02
N ILE A 45 -1.35 3.14 4.42
CA ILE A 45 -1.24 2.01 3.51
C ILE A 45 -2.57 1.25 3.48
N THR A 46 -3.00 0.82 2.29
CA THR A 46 -4.29 0.15 2.08
C THR A 46 -4.08 -1.22 1.47
N PHE A 47 -4.69 -2.22 2.10
CA PHE A 47 -4.72 -3.60 1.68
C PHE A 47 -6.13 -3.94 1.19
N ALA A 48 -6.21 -4.64 0.07
CA ALA A 48 -7.46 -5.16 -0.46
C ALA A 48 -7.36 -6.68 -0.58
N VAL A 49 -8.32 -7.39 -0.02
CA VAL A 49 -8.46 -8.83 -0.19
C VAL A 49 -9.68 -9.11 -1.05
N THR A 50 -9.50 -10.00 -2.03
CA THR A 50 -10.58 -10.49 -2.89
C THR A 50 -10.53 -12.01 -2.93
N LEU A 51 -11.69 -12.65 -2.77
CA LEU A 51 -11.83 -14.10 -2.91
C LEU A 51 -11.98 -14.43 -4.38
N GLN A 52 -11.04 -15.20 -4.90
CA GLN A 52 -11.11 -15.78 -6.23
C GLN A 52 -11.76 -17.15 -6.15
N PHE A 53 -12.90 -17.27 -6.83
CA PHE A 53 -13.64 -18.51 -6.96
C PHE A 53 -13.21 -19.26 -8.23
N GLN A 54 -13.31 -20.58 -8.19
CA GLN A 54 -13.10 -21.40 -9.39
C GLN A 54 -14.20 -21.14 -10.42
N ARG A 55 -13.95 -21.53 -11.67
CA ARG A 55 -14.93 -21.39 -12.75
C ARG A 55 -16.26 -22.05 -12.35
N CYS A 56 -17.38 -21.40 -12.68
CA CYS A 56 -18.74 -21.81 -12.30
C CYS A 56 -19.09 -21.66 -10.82
N TRP A 57 -18.28 -21.00 -9.99
CA TRP A 57 -18.63 -20.68 -8.61
C TRP A 57 -18.92 -19.19 -8.46
N LYS A 58 -19.99 -18.85 -7.76
CA LYS A 58 -20.40 -17.46 -7.52
C LYS A 58 -20.88 -17.25 -6.09
N GLU A 59 -20.82 -16.01 -5.62
CA GLU A 59 -21.44 -15.61 -4.36
C GLU A 59 -22.91 -15.23 -4.62
N ASN A 60 -23.84 -15.76 -3.81
CA ASN A 60 -25.25 -15.40 -3.85
C ASN A 60 -25.53 -14.14 -3.00
N GLU A 61 -26.77 -13.67 -3.00
CA GLU A 61 -27.18 -12.44 -2.27
C GLU A 61 -26.95 -12.53 -0.75
N ASP A 62 -26.97 -13.75 -0.20
CA ASP A 62 -26.75 -14.04 1.23
C ASP A 62 -25.26 -14.19 1.62
N GLY A 63 -24.31 -14.02 0.67
CA GLY A 63 -22.88 -14.29 0.91
C GLY A 63 -22.53 -15.79 0.88
N GLY A 64 -23.44 -16.59 0.34
CA GLY A 64 -23.36 -18.01 0.01
C GLY A 64 -22.52 -18.27 -1.24
N ILE A 65 -21.38 -18.96 -1.14
CA ILE A 65 -20.70 -19.47 -2.35
C ILE A 65 -21.49 -20.67 -2.89
N VAL A 66 -22.01 -20.55 -4.10
CA VAL A 66 -22.86 -21.54 -4.78
C VAL A 66 -22.34 -21.84 -6.18
N TYR A 67 -22.61 -23.04 -6.67
CA TYR A 67 -22.35 -23.40 -8.06
C TYR A 67 -23.35 -22.69 -8.99
N ASP A 68 -22.85 -22.11 -10.07
CA ASP A 68 -23.65 -21.47 -11.10
C ASP A 68 -24.23 -22.51 -12.05
N THR A 69 -25.52 -22.78 -11.88
CA THR A 69 -26.27 -23.75 -12.69
C THR A 69 -26.35 -23.40 -14.18
N LYS A 70 -26.00 -22.15 -14.55
CA LYS A 70 -25.96 -21.67 -15.93
C LYS A 70 -24.56 -21.75 -16.57
N CYS A 71 -23.57 -22.33 -15.89
CA CYS A 71 -22.23 -22.44 -16.42
C CYS A 71 -22.17 -23.42 -17.61
N ILE A 72 -21.63 -22.97 -18.75
CA ILE A 72 -21.48 -23.80 -19.95
C ILE A 72 -20.26 -24.71 -19.78
N ASN A 73 -20.49 -26.03 -19.72
CA ASN A 73 -19.44 -27.05 -19.78
C ASN A 73 -18.97 -27.21 -21.23
N ASP A 74 -17.74 -26.79 -21.54
CA ASP A 74 -17.12 -27.19 -22.82
C ASP A 74 -16.38 -28.55 -22.72
N SER A 75 -16.39 -29.18 -21.53
CA SER A 75 -15.87 -30.54 -21.34
C SER A 75 -16.38 -31.11 -20.01
N SER A 76 -17.38 -31.99 -20.01
CA SER A 76 -17.63 -32.81 -18.82
C SER A 76 -18.15 -34.20 -19.19
N VAL A 77 -17.25 -35.17 -19.10
CA VAL A 77 -17.56 -36.60 -19.04
C VAL A 77 -18.21 -36.98 -17.69
N TYR A 78 -18.31 -36.08 -16.69
CA TYR A 78 -19.02 -36.34 -15.42
C TYR A 78 -19.68 -35.08 -14.83
N PRO A 79 -20.99 -34.83 -15.09
CA PRO A 79 -21.71 -33.66 -14.56
C PRO A 79 -22.11 -33.77 -13.07
N ASP A 80 -22.15 -34.99 -12.50
CA ASP A 80 -22.79 -35.23 -11.20
C ASP A 80 -21.84 -35.30 -10.00
N GLN A 81 -20.51 -35.30 -10.20
CA GLN A 81 -19.56 -35.50 -9.11
C GLN A 81 -19.17 -34.22 -8.35
N TYR A 82 -19.43 -33.03 -8.93
CA TYR A 82 -19.04 -31.72 -8.36
C TYR A 82 -20.23 -30.84 -7.95
N ARG A 83 -21.40 -31.45 -7.74
CA ARG A 83 -22.66 -30.78 -7.36
C ARG A 83 -22.82 -30.60 -5.84
N TYR A 84 -21.72 -30.56 -5.09
CA TYR A 84 -21.78 -30.38 -3.65
C TYR A 84 -21.97 -28.91 -3.30
N ASN A 85 -23.16 -28.58 -2.81
CA ASN A 85 -23.41 -27.31 -2.15
C ASN A 85 -22.45 -27.22 -0.94
N TRP A 86 -21.55 -26.23 -0.94
CA TRP A 86 -20.54 -26.04 0.12
C TRP A 86 -21.19 -26.05 1.52
N THR A 87 -22.44 -25.59 1.61
CA THR A 87 -23.27 -25.60 2.82
C THR A 87 -23.45 -27.00 3.45
N ASN A 88 -23.48 -28.07 2.65
CA ASN A 88 -23.62 -29.44 3.15
C ASN A 88 -22.33 -30.00 3.79
N CYS A 89 -21.16 -29.50 3.38
CA CYS A 89 -19.90 -29.83 4.04
C CYS A 89 -19.83 -29.19 5.45
N ILE A 90 -20.36 -27.96 5.60
CA ILE A 90 -20.39 -27.25 6.88
C ILE A 90 -21.15 -28.08 7.94
N ASP A 91 -22.30 -28.65 7.56
CA ASP A 91 -23.09 -29.55 8.43
C ASP A 91 -22.35 -30.86 8.78
N HIS A 92 -21.35 -31.28 8.00
CA HIS A 92 -20.52 -32.45 8.31
C HIS A 92 -19.41 -32.12 9.32
N CYS A 93 -18.78 -30.94 9.19
CA CYS A 93 -17.78 -30.48 10.16
C CYS A 93 -18.40 -30.04 11.50
N ASP A 94 -19.61 -29.46 11.50
CA ASP A 94 -20.34 -29.08 12.71
C ASP A 94 -20.75 -30.27 13.61
N LYS A 95 -20.69 -31.51 13.07
CA LYS A 95 -20.93 -32.77 13.81
C LYS A 95 -19.69 -33.29 14.57
N GLY A 96 -18.59 -32.54 14.59
CA GLY A 96 -17.39 -32.87 15.38
C GLY A 96 -16.33 -33.70 14.65
N ASN A 97 -16.48 -33.91 13.33
CA ASN A 97 -15.53 -34.68 12.52
C ASN A 97 -14.34 -33.87 11.97
N CYS A 98 -14.29 -32.57 12.26
CA CYS A 98 -13.21 -31.69 11.82
C CYS A 98 -12.58 -31.02 13.04
N SER A 99 -11.28 -31.27 13.26
CA SER A 99 -10.51 -30.59 14.31
C SER A 99 -10.07 -29.22 13.80
N PHE A 100 -10.77 -28.17 14.22
CA PHE A 100 -10.33 -26.79 14.02
C PHE A 100 -9.88 -26.22 15.37
N SER A 101 -8.78 -25.48 15.38
CA SER A 101 -8.48 -24.62 16.54
C SER A 101 -9.60 -23.59 16.64
N ASN A 102 -10.24 -23.53 17.80
CA ASN A 102 -11.31 -22.58 18.13
C ASN A 102 -10.76 -21.20 18.53
N GLU A 103 -9.48 -20.97 18.30
CA GLU A 103 -8.80 -19.76 18.65
C GLU A 103 -8.43 -19.01 17.37
N PHE A 104 -8.51 -17.69 17.43
CA PHE A 104 -7.68 -16.88 16.55
C PHE A 104 -6.20 -17.34 16.71
N PRO A 105 -5.26 -16.93 15.86
CA PRO A 105 -3.82 -17.05 16.15
C PRO A 105 -3.35 -16.31 17.42
N HIS A 106 -4.22 -16.11 18.41
CA HIS A 106 -4.22 -15.15 19.48
C HIS A 106 -4.99 -15.61 20.73
N ASP A 107 -5.41 -16.88 20.80
CA ASP A 107 -6.02 -17.51 21.99
C ASP A 107 -7.27 -16.79 22.56
N ARG A 108 -7.88 -15.88 21.78
CA ARG A 108 -9.13 -15.20 22.16
C ARG A 108 -10.33 -15.96 21.60
N PRO A 109 -11.35 -16.28 22.42
CA PRO A 109 -12.53 -16.99 21.98
C PRO A 109 -13.45 -16.11 21.12
N PHE A 110 -14.21 -16.75 20.23
CA PHE A 110 -15.19 -16.08 19.37
C PHE A 110 -16.34 -15.47 20.20
N HIS A 111 -16.55 -14.16 20.14
CA HIS A 111 -17.70 -13.50 20.77
C HIS A 111 -18.99 -13.66 19.94
N HIS A 112 -20.04 -14.22 20.55
CA HIS A 112 -21.25 -14.74 19.90
C HIS A 112 -22.19 -13.73 19.21
N HIS A 113 -22.01 -12.41 19.37
CA HIS A 113 -23.04 -11.43 18.95
C HIS A 113 -22.71 -10.60 17.70
N ASP A 114 -21.45 -10.39 17.32
CA ASP A 114 -21.07 -9.47 16.22
C ASP A 114 -20.54 -10.13 14.94
N TRP A 115 -20.45 -11.45 14.94
CA TRP A 115 -19.78 -12.21 13.88
C TRP A 115 -20.62 -12.40 12.61
N ARG A 116 -21.90 -12.00 12.61
CA ARG A 116 -22.78 -12.09 11.42
C ARG A 116 -22.28 -11.26 10.22
N ARG A 117 -21.36 -10.32 10.44
CA ARG A 117 -20.85 -9.41 9.40
C ARG A 117 -19.33 -9.55 9.16
N ARG A 118 -18.56 -10.20 10.04
CA ARG A 118 -17.07 -10.18 10.04
C ARG A 118 -16.50 -11.48 9.47
N ASN A 119 -15.85 -11.43 8.30
CA ASN A 119 -15.32 -12.61 7.57
C ASN A 119 -13.79 -12.58 7.38
N PHE A 120 -13.12 -11.46 7.64
CA PHE A 120 -11.70 -11.30 7.35
C PHE A 120 -10.94 -10.95 8.62
N ILE A 121 -9.76 -11.52 8.79
CA ILE A 121 -8.89 -11.31 9.95
C ILE A 121 -7.49 -10.99 9.43
N PHE A 122 -7.02 -9.78 9.71
CA PHE A 122 -5.69 -9.30 9.34
C PHE A 122 -4.80 -9.21 10.58
N PRO A 123 -3.96 -10.22 10.86
CA PRO A 123 -2.91 -10.12 11.87
C PRO A 123 -1.76 -9.23 11.36
N THR A 124 -1.47 -8.14 12.08
CA THR A 124 -0.35 -7.25 11.75
C THR A 124 0.16 -6.53 12.98
N LEU A 125 1.48 -6.55 13.19
CA LEU A 125 2.17 -5.84 14.28
C LEU A 125 1.57 -6.11 15.68
N GLY A 126 1.12 -7.35 15.94
CA GLY A 126 0.48 -7.74 17.21
C GLY A 126 -0.96 -7.24 17.39
N GLN A 127 -1.57 -6.66 16.35
CA GLN A 127 -2.96 -6.20 16.33
C GLN A 127 -3.77 -6.93 15.25
N TYR A 128 -5.07 -7.09 15.51
CA TYR A 128 -5.97 -7.90 14.68
C TYR A 128 -7.11 -7.02 14.20
N TYR A 129 -7.23 -6.90 12.88
CA TYR A 129 -8.27 -6.09 12.24
C TYR A 129 -9.29 -7.00 11.57
N ASN A 130 -10.57 -6.74 11.86
CA ASN A 130 -11.67 -7.60 11.44
C ASN A 130 -12.69 -6.85 10.57
N PRO A 131 -12.31 -6.39 9.36
CA PRO A 131 -13.25 -5.72 8.47
C PRO A 131 -14.33 -6.69 7.99
N THR A 132 -15.52 -6.13 7.80
CA THR A 132 -16.69 -6.85 7.31
C THR A 132 -16.76 -6.72 5.80
N GLY A 133 -16.85 -7.85 5.09
CA GLY A 133 -16.90 -7.88 3.63
C GLY A 133 -17.57 -9.14 3.13
N ARG A 134 -18.06 -9.10 1.89
CA ARG A 134 -18.57 -10.27 1.16
C ARG A 134 -17.38 -11.07 0.59
N SER A 135 -17.29 -11.23 -0.72
CA SER A 135 -16.10 -11.73 -1.42
C SER A 135 -14.91 -10.76 -1.43
N SER A 136 -15.03 -9.56 -0.89
CA SER A 136 -13.91 -8.62 -0.76
C SER A 136 -13.97 -7.79 0.52
N ALA A 137 -12.79 -7.37 0.99
CA ALA A 137 -12.65 -6.44 2.10
C ALA A 137 -11.41 -5.56 1.90
N VAL A 138 -11.43 -4.39 2.53
CA VAL A 138 -10.35 -3.41 2.48
C VAL A 138 -9.96 -3.03 3.90
N LEU A 139 -8.66 -2.89 4.15
CA LEU A 139 -8.10 -2.44 5.41
C LEU A 139 -7.08 -1.34 5.13
N SER A 140 -7.26 -0.18 5.76
CA SER A 140 -6.28 0.90 5.73
C SER A 140 -5.62 1.05 7.08
N LEU A 141 -4.29 1.12 7.11
CA LEU A 141 -3.47 1.25 8.32
C LEU A 141 -2.64 2.53 8.24
N ASN A 142 -2.51 3.23 9.37
CA ASN A 142 -1.61 4.36 9.50
C ASN A 142 -0.17 3.87 9.67
N THR A 143 0.76 4.44 8.91
CA THR A 143 2.18 4.04 8.90
C THR A 143 3.04 4.79 9.92
N THR A 144 2.51 5.68 10.77
CA THR A 144 3.30 6.45 11.76
C THR A 144 4.17 5.58 12.67
N ASN A 145 3.65 4.42 13.10
CA ASN A 145 4.33 3.53 14.04
C ASN A 145 4.92 2.29 13.34
N ILE A 146 4.98 2.31 12.01
CA ILE A 146 5.48 1.20 11.21
C ILE A 146 6.93 1.49 10.81
N THR A 147 7.83 0.52 10.98
CA THR A 147 9.24 0.69 10.63
C THR A 147 9.43 0.81 9.12
N VAL A 148 10.36 1.68 8.70
CA VAL A 148 10.76 1.81 7.30
C VAL A 148 11.40 0.51 6.81
N GLY A 149 10.98 0.03 5.65
CA GLY A 149 11.45 -1.20 5.02
C GLY A 149 10.32 -2.12 4.55
N SER A 150 10.73 -3.28 4.04
CA SER A 150 9.84 -4.33 3.55
C SER A 150 9.24 -5.14 4.69
N GLN A 151 7.94 -5.36 4.63
CA GLN A 151 7.17 -6.10 5.62
C GLN A 151 6.17 -7.04 4.95
N ILE A 152 5.61 -7.94 5.75
CA ILE A 152 4.63 -8.93 5.30
C ILE A 152 3.29 -8.63 5.97
N MET A 153 2.23 -8.66 5.16
CA MET A 153 0.85 -8.69 5.63
C MET A 153 0.27 -10.06 5.31
N GLU A 154 -0.26 -10.75 6.33
CA GLU A 154 -1.06 -11.96 6.16
C GLU A 154 -2.54 -11.62 6.39
N VAL A 155 -3.41 -12.24 5.61
CA VAL A 155 -4.85 -12.25 5.85
C VAL A 155 -5.32 -13.70 5.98
N SER A 156 -6.12 -13.96 7.00
CA SER A 156 -6.86 -15.21 7.13
C SER A 156 -8.35 -14.93 6.98
N VAL A 157 -8.99 -15.62 6.04
CA VAL A 157 -10.42 -15.47 5.75
C VAL A 157 -11.17 -16.60 6.43
N TYR A 158 -12.14 -16.23 7.24
CA TYR A 158 -12.98 -17.15 7.99
C TYR A 158 -14.42 -17.00 7.56
N ARG A 159 -15.17 -18.09 7.67
CA ARG A 159 -16.59 -18.08 7.33
C ARG A 159 -17.41 -18.72 8.43
N ARG A 160 -18.66 -18.27 8.51
CA ARG A 160 -19.66 -18.69 9.48
C ARG A 160 -20.00 -20.18 9.34
N GLY A 161 -19.71 -20.98 10.37
CA GLY A 161 -20.34 -22.28 10.63
C GLY A 161 -21.49 -22.17 11.64
N ARG A 162 -22.22 -23.25 11.95
CA ARG A 162 -23.32 -23.20 12.92
C ARG A 162 -22.81 -23.10 14.37
N ARG A 163 -21.69 -23.75 14.67
CA ARG A 163 -21.10 -23.77 16.04
C ARG A 163 -19.80 -22.97 16.12
N HIS A 164 -18.94 -23.06 15.10
CA HIS A 164 -17.64 -22.39 15.08
C HIS A 164 -17.35 -21.85 13.67
N PRO A 165 -16.60 -20.75 13.53
CA PRO A 165 -16.12 -20.29 12.24
C PRO A 165 -14.99 -21.20 11.74
N TYR A 166 -14.85 -21.33 10.43
CA TYR A 166 -13.84 -22.17 9.80
C TYR A 166 -12.97 -21.35 8.83
N PRO A 167 -11.65 -21.62 8.76
CA PRO A 167 -10.77 -20.96 7.82
C PRO A 167 -11.08 -21.41 6.39
N VAL A 168 -11.19 -20.46 5.46
CA VAL A 168 -11.53 -20.69 4.05
C VAL A 168 -10.34 -20.47 3.13
N ALA A 169 -9.59 -19.40 3.39
CA ALA A 169 -8.46 -19.02 2.56
C ALA A 169 -7.45 -18.20 3.36
N LYS A 170 -6.21 -18.22 2.90
CA LYS A 170 -5.14 -17.35 3.38
C LYS A 170 -4.52 -16.60 2.20
N GLY A 171 -4.08 -15.38 2.45
CA GLY A 171 -3.37 -14.55 1.48
C GLY A 171 -2.21 -13.84 2.15
N ILE A 172 -1.11 -13.68 1.43
CA ILE A 172 0.09 -13.00 1.93
C ILE A 172 0.57 -12.02 0.87
N VAL A 173 0.94 -10.82 1.30
CA VAL A 173 1.53 -9.79 0.42
C VAL A 173 2.72 -9.13 1.10
N LEU A 174 3.76 -8.86 0.31
CA LEU A 174 4.88 -8.01 0.69
C LEU A 174 4.51 -6.55 0.44
N TYR A 175 4.81 -5.68 1.41
CA TYR A 175 4.59 -4.25 1.29
C TYR A 175 5.77 -3.46 1.85
N ASP A 176 5.98 -2.26 1.30
CA ASP A 176 7.09 -1.39 1.66
C ASP A 176 6.59 -0.10 2.33
N VAL A 177 7.21 0.27 3.45
CA VAL A 177 7.08 1.60 4.06
C VAL A 177 8.39 2.36 3.86
N THR A 178 8.31 3.60 3.41
CA THR A 178 9.49 4.41 3.04
C THR A 178 9.42 5.83 3.60
N ASP A 179 10.58 6.42 3.83
CA ASP A 179 10.76 7.84 4.15
C ASP A 179 11.08 8.68 2.90
N ARG A 180 11.19 8.05 1.72
CA ARG A 180 11.46 8.70 0.44
C ARG A 180 10.18 8.75 -0.39
N ILE A 181 9.96 9.87 -1.06
CA ILE A 181 8.81 10.03 -1.97
C ILE A 181 8.99 9.07 -3.16
N PRO A 182 8.09 8.09 -3.35
CA PRO A 182 8.13 7.23 -4.51
C PRO A 182 7.52 7.97 -5.71
N PHE A 183 8.22 7.96 -6.84
CA PHE A 183 7.79 8.61 -8.06
C PHE A 183 8.45 7.96 -9.28
N TYR A 184 7.90 8.25 -10.45
CA TYR A 184 8.53 7.97 -11.74
C TYR A 184 8.45 9.21 -12.63
N VAL A 185 9.26 9.25 -13.69
CA VAL A 185 9.30 10.38 -14.62
C VAL A 185 8.97 9.87 -16.01
N ASN A 186 7.89 10.39 -16.58
CA ASN A 186 7.55 10.19 -17.98
C ASN A 186 8.35 11.20 -18.81
N ILE A 187 9.08 10.70 -19.80
CA ILE A 187 9.92 11.53 -20.66
C ILE A 187 9.31 11.52 -22.05
N SER A 188 9.10 12.70 -22.63
CA SER A 188 8.55 12.82 -23.97
C SER A 188 9.21 13.97 -24.72
N GLN A 189 9.22 13.86 -26.05
CA GLN A 189 9.74 14.91 -26.91
C GLN A 189 8.89 14.99 -28.17
N LYS A 190 8.56 16.22 -28.57
CA LYS A 190 7.82 16.48 -29.79
C LYS A 190 8.64 16.02 -31.00
N ASN A 191 7.99 15.32 -31.94
CA ASN A 191 8.60 14.75 -33.13
C ASN A 191 9.59 13.60 -32.89
N ASN A 192 9.64 13.04 -31.67
CA ASN A 192 10.35 11.78 -31.48
C ASN A 192 9.53 10.65 -32.14
N ARG A 193 10.16 9.92 -33.06
CA ARG A 193 9.55 8.82 -33.81
C ARG A 193 9.36 7.57 -32.95
N ASN A 194 10.13 7.43 -31.87
CA ASN A 194 10.09 6.28 -30.98
C ASN A 194 10.28 6.71 -29.53
N SER A 195 9.19 6.83 -28.78
CA SER A 195 9.22 7.32 -27.39
C SER A 195 9.79 6.31 -26.38
N SER A 196 10.16 5.10 -26.80
CA SER A 196 10.57 4.01 -25.91
C SER A 196 12.04 3.59 -26.07
N ASP A 197 12.80 4.20 -26.98
CA ASP A 197 14.21 3.88 -27.19
C ASP A 197 15.18 4.74 -26.37
N ASP A 198 14.65 5.63 -25.52
CA ASP A 198 15.46 6.53 -24.70
C ASP A 198 16.38 7.45 -25.52
N ILE A 199 16.10 7.65 -26.82
CA ILE A 199 16.86 8.50 -27.73
C ILE A 199 16.04 9.76 -28.03
N PHE A 200 16.69 10.91 -27.94
CA PHE A 200 16.06 12.21 -28.11
C PHE A 200 16.83 13.07 -29.10
N ILE A 201 16.11 13.95 -29.79
CA ILE A 201 16.63 14.89 -30.78
C ILE A 201 17.34 16.02 -30.04
N LYS A 202 18.60 16.27 -30.41
CA LYS A 202 19.41 17.39 -29.93
C LYS A 202 18.73 18.74 -30.25
N ASP A 203 18.98 19.76 -29.42
CA ASP A 203 18.51 21.15 -29.62
C ASP A 203 16.98 21.29 -29.67
N SER A 204 16.26 20.28 -29.18
CA SER A 204 14.79 20.25 -29.12
C SER A 204 14.32 20.00 -27.68
N PRO A 205 13.26 20.70 -27.21
CA PRO A 205 12.79 20.59 -25.83
C PRO A 205 12.26 19.20 -25.52
N ILE A 206 12.85 18.57 -24.52
CA ILE A 206 12.37 17.33 -23.90
C ILE A 206 11.54 17.71 -22.68
N GLN A 207 10.34 17.15 -22.59
CA GLN A 207 9.46 17.30 -21.44
C GLN A 207 9.62 16.13 -20.48
N PHE A 208 9.74 16.47 -19.20
CA PHE A 208 9.83 15.55 -18.08
C PHE A 208 8.62 15.77 -17.19
N ASP A 209 7.77 14.76 -17.08
CA ASP A 209 6.54 14.78 -16.30
C ASP A 209 6.65 13.82 -15.12
N VAL A 210 6.65 14.38 -13.91
CA VAL A 210 6.80 13.64 -12.65
C VAL A 210 5.46 13.08 -12.21
N GLN A 211 5.41 11.77 -12.00
CA GLN A 211 4.25 11.06 -11.50
C GLN A 211 4.54 10.56 -10.09
N LEU A 212 3.92 11.20 -9.10
CA LEU A 212 4.07 10.85 -7.68
C LEU A 212 3.19 9.63 -7.34
N HIS A 213 3.76 8.66 -6.63
CA HIS A 213 2.99 7.55 -6.06
C HIS A 213 2.56 7.91 -4.63
N ASP A 214 1.38 8.50 -4.50
CA ASP A 214 0.79 8.83 -3.19
C ASP A 214 -0.68 8.40 -3.10
N PRO A 215 -0.95 7.10 -2.94
CA PRO A 215 -2.32 6.58 -2.92
C PRO A 215 -3.19 7.12 -1.78
N SER A 216 -2.57 7.55 -0.67
CA SER A 216 -3.27 8.11 0.49
C SER A 216 -3.49 9.62 0.41
N ASN A 217 -2.98 10.26 -0.65
CA ASN A 217 -2.99 11.70 -0.83
C ASN A 217 -2.31 12.47 0.34
N TYR A 218 -1.30 11.87 0.95
CA TYR A 218 -0.55 12.41 2.08
C TYR A 218 0.22 13.70 1.73
N LEU A 219 0.78 13.78 0.52
CA LEU A 219 1.57 14.89 -0.02
C LEU A 219 0.71 16.10 -0.41
N SER A 220 -0.62 15.97 -0.50
CA SER A 220 -1.51 17.10 -0.81
C SER A 220 -1.43 18.26 0.19
N ARG A 221 -0.98 17.96 1.41
CA ARG A 221 -0.79 18.95 2.49
C ARG A 221 0.63 19.50 2.56
N ALA A 222 1.52 19.08 1.67
CA ALA A 222 2.90 19.51 1.62
C ALA A 222 3.14 20.46 0.44
N THR A 223 4.08 21.38 0.63
CA THR A 223 4.67 22.14 -0.48
C THR A 223 5.79 21.32 -1.08
N LEU A 224 5.70 21.03 -2.38
CA LEU A 224 6.69 20.23 -3.11
C LEU A 224 7.72 21.11 -3.82
N SER A 225 8.99 20.68 -3.81
CA SER A 225 10.05 21.25 -4.63
C SER A 225 10.84 20.17 -5.36
N PHE A 226 11.08 20.40 -6.64
CA PHE A 226 11.75 19.48 -7.56
C PHE A 226 13.12 20.04 -7.93
N HIS A 227 14.16 19.32 -7.54
CA HIS A 227 15.56 19.66 -7.76
C HIS A 227 16.13 18.78 -8.87
N TRP A 228 16.35 19.38 -10.03
CA TRP A 228 16.75 18.69 -11.25
C TRP A 228 18.23 18.93 -11.55
N THR A 229 18.97 17.87 -11.88
CA THR A 229 20.27 17.95 -12.53
C THR A 229 20.26 17.08 -13.77
N PHE A 230 20.40 17.70 -14.94
CA PHE A 230 20.21 17.02 -16.24
C PHE A 230 21.43 16.22 -16.71
N GLY A 231 22.57 16.37 -16.03
CA GLY A 231 23.80 15.61 -16.30
C GLY A 231 24.68 16.15 -17.43
N ASP A 232 24.29 17.28 -18.04
CA ASP A 232 24.99 17.93 -19.17
C ASP A 232 25.83 19.14 -18.78
N GLY A 233 25.95 19.42 -17.48
CA GLY A 233 26.68 20.59 -16.95
C GLY A 233 25.84 21.87 -16.83
N SER A 234 24.55 21.83 -17.16
CA SER A 234 23.63 22.98 -17.01
C SER A 234 23.37 23.42 -15.56
N GLY A 235 23.79 22.62 -14.58
CA GLY A 235 23.67 22.93 -13.15
C GLY A 235 22.38 22.41 -12.51
N LEU A 236 22.02 22.99 -11.36
CA LEU A 236 20.82 22.65 -10.60
C LEU A 236 19.66 23.56 -11.00
N PHE A 237 18.55 22.96 -11.41
CA PHE A 237 17.29 23.66 -11.67
C PHE A 237 16.25 23.31 -10.61
N VAL A 238 15.60 24.31 -10.03
CA VAL A 238 14.58 24.12 -8.99
C VAL A 238 13.23 24.60 -9.49
N SER A 239 12.19 23.78 -9.31
CA SER A 239 10.83 24.08 -9.76
C SER A 239 9.80 23.57 -8.75
N ASN A 240 8.58 24.12 -8.81
CA ASN A 240 7.45 23.69 -7.99
C ASN A 240 6.37 22.97 -8.82
N ASN A 241 6.64 22.73 -10.10
CA ASN A 241 5.72 22.07 -11.02
C ASN A 241 6.15 20.62 -11.26
N LEU A 242 5.18 19.74 -11.50
CA LEU A 242 5.43 18.34 -11.87
C LEU A 242 6.05 18.20 -13.26
N VAL A 243 5.89 19.20 -14.12
CA VAL A 243 6.43 19.21 -15.48
C VAL A 243 7.61 20.16 -15.59
N SER A 244 8.70 19.67 -16.16
CA SER A 244 9.90 20.45 -16.48
C SER A 244 10.30 20.24 -17.95
N SER A 245 10.95 21.24 -18.55
CA SER A 245 11.43 21.18 -19.94
C SER A 245 12.92 21.50 -19.99
N HIS A 246 13.69 20.68 -20.71
CA HIS A 246 15.14 20.88 -20.88
C HIS A 246 15.58 20.65 -22.32
N ILE A 247 16.64 21.34 -22.74
CA ILE A 247 17.22 21.23 -24.08
C ILE A 247 18.67 20.81 -23.94
N TYR A 248 19.00 19.63 -24.47
CA TYR A 248 20.39 19.17 -24.56
C TYR A 248 21.05 19.70 -25.84
N THR A 249 22.10 20.50 -25.67
CA THR A 249 22.85 21.13 -26.76
C THR A 249 24.10 20.34 -27.17
N LEU A 250 24.48 19.34 -26.38
CA LEU A 250 25.59 18.45 -26.66
C LEU A 250 25.05 17.06 -27.02
N LEU A 251 25.73 16.37 -27.93
CA LEU A 251 25.45 14.97 -28.23
C LEU A 251 26.13 14.09 -27.19
N GLY A 252 25.39 13.12 -26.65
CA GLY A 252 25.94 12.18 -25.68
C GLY A 252 24.88 11.51 -24.82
N ASN A 253 25.35 10.68 -23.89
CA ASN A 253 24.51 10.04 -22.90
C ASN A 253 24.54 10.88 -21.61
N PHE A 254 23.38 11.40 -21.21
CA PHE A 254 23.22 12.18 -19.99
C PHE A 254 22.41 11.40 -18.96
N THR A 255 22.84 11.51 -17.70
CA THR A 255 22.15 10.91 -16.55
C THR A 255 21.40 12.01 -15.82
N LEU A 256 20.07 11.95 -15.89
CA LEU A 256 19.18 12.79 -15.11
C LEU A 256 19.16 12.36 -13.65
N ASN A 257 19.25 13.30 -12.72
CA ASN A 257 18.99 13.07 -11.31
C ASN A 257 17.94 14.08 -10.81
N LEU A 258 16.89 13.55 -10.19
CA LEU A 258 15.78 14.32 -9.63
C LEU A 258 15.68 14.03 -8.13
N THR A 259 15.72 15.09 -7.32
CA THR A 259 15.39 15.03 -5.90
C THR A 259 14.09 15.78 -5.64
N VAL A 260 13.08 15.07 -5.11
CA VAL A 260 11.80 15.66 -4.70
C VAL A 260 11.85 15.91 -3.19
N LYS A 261 11.49 17.12 -2.77
CA LYS A 261 11.34 17.48 -1.35
C LYS A 261 9.91 17.88 -1.07
N ALA A 262 9.44 17.53 0.13
CA ALA A 262 8.14 17.91 0.65
C ALA A 262 8.32 18.66 1.97
N ALA A 263 7.70 19.83 2.10
CA ALA A 263 7.64 20.60 3.33
C ALA A 263 6.21 20.61 3.86
N PHE A 264 6.00 20.03 5.05
CA PHE A 264 4.71 20.04 5.72
C PHE A 264 4.58 21.29 6.60
N PRO A 265 3.40 21.92 6.67
CA PRO A 265 3.13 23.00 7.61
C PRO A 265 3.32 22.48 9.04
N ALA A 266 4.37 22.95 9.72
CA ALA A 266 4.54 22.71 11.14
C ALA A 266 3.88 23.86 11.92
N PRO A 267 3.13 23.57 13.01
CA PRO A 267 2.72 24.62 13.92
C PRO A 267 3.97 25.29 14.49
N CYS A 268 4.08 26.61 14.32
CA CYS A 268 5.13 27.38 14.96
C CYS A 268 4.98 27.20 16.48
N GLN A 269 5.93 26.52 17.13
CA GLN A 269 6.00 26.58 18.59
C GLN A 269 6.37 28.02 18.97
N PRO A 270 5.59 28.69 19.84
CA PRO A 270 6.01 29.98 20.38
C PRO A 270 7.34 29.78 21.10
N THR A 271 8.35 30.54 20.67
CA THR A 271 9.67 30.55 21.31
C THR A 271 9.46 31.02 22.75
N THR A 272 9.70 30.16 23.73
CA THR A 272 9.78 30.57 25.13
C THR A 272 10.86 31.67 25.21
N PRO A 273 10.53 32.91 25.59
CA PRO A 273 11.53 33.96 25.65
C PRO A 273 12.60 33.57 26.65
N THR A 274 13.85 33.53 26.18
CA THR A 274 15.04 33.37 27.03
C THR A 274 14.99 34.46 28.11
N PRO A 275 15.10 34.14 29.40
CA PRO A 275 15.12 35.15 30.45
C PRO A 275 16.31 36.09 30.20
N THR A 276 16.01 37.38 30.02
CA THR A 276 17.00 38.43 29.83
C THR A 276 17.78 38.60 31.13
N THR A 277 18.99 38.06 31.18
CA THR A 277 19.94 38.36 32.25
C THR A 277 20.28 39.85 32.16
N GLN A 278 19.72 40.66 33.05
CA GLN A 278 20.06 42.07 33.15
C GLN A 278 21.54 42.21 33.55
N TYR A 279 22.34 42.78 32.64
CA TYR A 279 23.68 43.26 32.98
C TYR A 279 23.56 44.59 33.74
N PRO A 280 24.32 44.81 34.83
CA PRO A 280 24.26 46.06 35.58
C PRO A 280 24.82 47.22 34.75
N THR A 281 24.01 48.26 34.60
CA THR A 281 24.33 49.54 33.97
C THR A 281 25.49 50.22 34.72
N MET A 282 26.65 50.40 34.08
CA MET A 282 27.69 51.30 34.59
C MET A 282 27.25 52.76 34.39
N THR A 283 27.16 53.51 35.49
CA THR A 283 26.95 54.96 35.51
C THR A 283 28.16 55.72 34.95
N PRO A 284 27.98 56.79 34.15
CA PRO A 284 29.09 57.64 33.72
C PRO A 284 29.55 58.55 34.85
N VAL A 285 30.87 58.56 35.11
CA VAL A 285 31.52 59.51 36.01
C VAL A 285 31.68 60.84 35.28
N THR A 286 30.98 61.87 35.75
CA THR A 286 31.17 63.27 35.33
C THR A 286 32.46 63.84 35.92
N SER A 287 33.37 64.27 35.05
CA SER A 287 34.54 65.05 35.39
C SER A 287 34.14 66.51 35.68
N ASN A 288 34.26 66.95 36.93
CA ASN A 288 34.18 68.37 37.26
C ASN A 288 35.58 69.00 37.21
N THR A 289 35.74 69.96 36.31
CA THR A 289 36.86 70.89 36.23
C THR A 289 36.60 72.10 37.13
N THR A 290 37.50 72.35 38.07
CA THR A 290 37.72 73.63 38.79
C THR A 290 39.24 73.73 38.94
N GLY A 291 39.97 74.77 38.54
CA GLY A 291 39.60 76.17 38.41
C GLY A 291 40.24 77.01 39.51
N LYS A 292 41.56 76.93 39.71
CA LYS A 292 42.52 78.03 39.95
C LYS A 292 43.94 77.50 40.15
#